data_AF-F8T811-F1
#
_entry.id   AF-F8T811-F1
#
_cell.length_a   1.000
_cell.length_b   1.000
_cell.length_c   1.000
_cell.angle_alpha   90.00
_cell.angle_beta   90.00
_cell.angle_gamma   90.00
#
_symmetry.space_group_name_H-M   'P 1'
#
loop_
_entity.id
_entity.type
_entity.pdbx_description
1 polymer ?
#
loop_
_entity_poly.entity_id
_entity_poly.type
_entity_poly.pdbx_seq_one_letter_code
_entity_poly.pdbx_strand_id
1 'polypeptide(L)'
;AADALAQGCDTLVSIGNIQSNHTRQVAAVAAVLGMKCRLVQEEWTKWEDPVYDKVGNILLSRLMGAQTLLEGEGYSTAVKATWERALDEVRREGGKPYAIPAGASDHPLGGLGYAHFADELAAQERDQGLFFDTVVTATCTGSTQGGMVVGFRAQERERRLIGIDTAADAAMTRAAVTKIARNTAEMIGLDKEIRDEDVIIEPRFCGPDYGLPDGPTVEAIRYTAQMEGMLT
;
A
#
# COMPACT_ATOMS: atom_id res chain seq x y z
N ALA A 1 0.98 -12.43 -6.14
CA ALA A 1 1.42 -12.82 -7.50
C ALA A 1 0.86 -14.17 -7.97
N ALA A 2 0.36 -15.05 -7.09
CA ALA A 2 -0.20 -16.35 -7.50
C ALA A 2 -1.28 -16.24 -8.59
N ASP A 3 -2.17 -15.26 -8.47
CA ASP A 3 -3.22 -15.00 -9.46
C ASP A 3 -2.65 -14.58 -10.83
N ALA A 4 -1.62 -13.74 -10.87
CA ALA A 4 -0.92 -13.38 -12.11
C ALA A 4 -0.32 -14.60 -12.83
N LEU A 5 0.28 -15.52 -12.06
CA LEU A 5 0.85 -16.76 -12.58
C LEU A 5 -0.24 -17.71 -13.09
N ALA A 6 -1.33 -17.87 -12.34
CA ALA A 6 -2.47 -18.70 -12.74
C ALA A 6 -3.13 -18.19 -14.03
N GLN A 7 -3.16 -16.88 -14.22
CA GLN A 7 -3.63 -16.26 -15.47
C GLN A 7 -2.61 -16.34 -16.60
N GLY A 8 -1.38 -16.82 -16.37
CA GLY A 8 -0.33 -16.87 -17.39
C GLY A 8 0.14 -15.49 -17.86
N CYS A 9 0.06 -14.48 -16.99
CA CYS A 9 0.63 -13.17 -17.27
C CYS A 9 2.16 -13.25 -17.33
N ASP A 10 2.79 -12.40 -18.14
CA ASP A 10 4.25 -12.36 -18.31
C ASP A 10 4.88 -11.05 -17.78
N THR A 11 4.05 -10.05 -17.49
CA THR A 11 4.50 -8.70 -17.12
C THR A 11 3.66 -8.16 -15.97
N LEU A 12 4.30 -7.74 -14.88
CA LEU A 12 3.64 -7.00 -13.81
C LEU A 12 3.64 -5.50 -14.13
N VAL A 13 2.46 -4.87 -14.08
CA VAL A 13 2.30 -3.44 -14.36
C VAL A 13 1.69 -2.74 -13.16
N SER A 14 2.40 -1.75 -12.63
CA SER A 14 2.00 -1.02 -11.43
C SER A 14 2.25 0.48 -11.55
N ILE A 15 1.72 1.26 -10.60
CA ILE A 15 1.79 2.71 -10.54
C ILE A 15 2.10 3.21 -9.12
N GLY A 16 2.82 4.34 -9.03
CA GLY A 16 3.10 5.01 -7.76
C GLY A 16 3.75 6.37 -7.92
N ASN A 17 3.97 7.07 -6.81
CA ASN A 17 4.86 8.23 -6.77
C ASN A 17 6.30 7.85 -7.22
N ILE A 18 7.13 8.84 -7.56
CA ILE A 18 8.56 8.68 -7.89
C ILE A 18 9.29 7.84 -6.82
N GLN A 19 9.08 8.12 -5.54
CA GLN A 19 9.70 7.36 -4.43
C GLN A 19 8.84 6.20 -3.90
N SER A 20 7.92 5.66 -4.70
CA SER A 20 6.99 4.62 -4.26
C SER A 20 7.66 3.34 -3.76
N ASN A 21 7.40 3.00 -2.50
CA ASN A 21 7.74 1.70 -1.93
C ASN A 21 7.02 0.54 -2.63
N HIS A 22 5.81 0.79 -3.14
CA HIS A 22 4.99 -0.22 -3.80
C HIS A 22 5.60 -0.66 -5.13
N THR A 23 5.97 0.29 -5.99
CA THR A 23 6.56 -0.02 -7.30
C THR A 23 7.90 -0.75 -7.16
N ARG A 24 8.72 -0.36 -6.18
CA ARG A 24 9.95 -1.06 -5.82
C ARG A 24 9.72 -2.51 -5.41
N GLN A 25 8.68 -2.79 -4.62
CA GLN A 25 8.34 -4.17 -4.25
C GLN A 25 7.80 -4.97 -5.45
N VAL A 26 6.98 -4.36 -6.32
CA VAL A 26 6.51 -5.01 -7.54
C VAL A 26 7.67 -5.39 -8.46
N ALA A 27 8.67 -4.52 -8.61
CA ALA A 27 9.89 -4.81 -9.37
C ALA A 27 10.67 -6.00 -8.79
N ALA A 28 10.84 -6.05 -7.47
CA ALA A 28 11.51 -7.16 -6.80
C ALA A 28 10.78 -8.49 -7.03
N VAL A 29 9.45 -8.50 -6.87
CA VAL A 29 8.62 -9.69 -7.09
C VAL A 29 8.69 -10.14 -8.56
N ALA A 30 8.64 -9.21 -9.52
CA ALA A 30 8.76 -9.54 -10.93
C ALA A 30 10.11 -10.21 -11.23
N ALA A 31 11.21 -9.65 -10.71
CA ALA A 31 12.55 -10.19 -10.90
C ALA A 31 12.69 -11.62 -10.33
N VAL A 32 12.18 -11.87 -9.12
CA VAL A 32 12.19 -13.20 -8.48
C VAL A 32 11.38 -14.22 -9.29
N LEU A 33 10.25 -13.81 -9.85
CA LEU A 33 9.37 -14.69 -10.63
C LEU A 33 9.80 -14.84 -12.10
N GLY A 34 10.85 -14.14 -12.54
CA GLY A 34 11.26 -14.13 -13.95
C GLY A 34 10.26 -13.43 -14.88
N MET A 35 9.41 -12.55 -14.34
CA MET A 35 8.44 -11.77 -15.09
C MET A 35 9.03 -10.42 -15.50
N LYS A 36 8.55 -9.85 -16.61
CA LYS A 36 8.83 -8.44 -16.95
C LYS A 36 8.15 -7.52 -15.94
N CYS A 37 8.65 -6.28 -15.82
CA CYS A 37 8.05 -5.28 -14.96
C CYS A 37 7.99 -3.92 -15.66
N ARG A 38 6.81 -3.31 -15.69
CA ARG A 38 6.58 -1.94 -16.17
C ARG A 38 5.95 -1.11 -15.06
N LEU A 39 6.58 0.00 -14.72
CA LEU A 39 6.18 0.85 -13.62
C LEU A 39 5.88 2.25 -14.13
N VAL A 40 4.68 2.73 -13.86
CA VAL A 40 4.31 4.13 -14.05
C VAL A 40 4.67 4.88 -12.77
N GLN A 41 5.51 5.89 -12.88
CA GLN A 41 5.93 6.73 -11.79
C GLN A 41 5.54 8.18 -12.07
N GLU A 42 4.72 8.72 -11.19
CA GLU A 42 4.11 10.04 -11.31
C GLU A 42 4.61 10.98 -10.21
N GLU A 43 4.54 12.27 -10.46
CA GLU A 43 4.81 13.29 -9.46
C GLU A 43 3.57 13.51 -8.58
N TRP A 44 3.47 12.75 -7.49
CA TRP A 44 2.38 12.91 -6.50
C TRP A 44 2.74 13.89 -5.39
N THR A 45 4.03 14.18 -5.22
CA THR A 45 4.56 15.09 -4.22
C THR A 45 5.34 16.18 -4.94
N LYS A 46 4.99 17.45 -4.68
CA LYS A 46 5.75 18.59 -5.19
C LYS A 46 6.97 18.81 -4.32
N TRP A 47 8.07 18.15 -4.66
CA TRP A 47 9.34 18.23 -3.94
C TRP A 47 10.49 18.48 -4.91
N GLU A 48 11.03 19.69 -4.88
CA GLU A 48 12.16 20.07 -5.72
C GLU A 48 13.48 19.57 -5.11
N ASP A 49 13.84 18.33 -5.44
CA ASP A 49 15.16 17.77 -5.14
C ASP A 49 15.82 17.25 -6.43
N PRO A 50 17.05 17.69 -6.76
CA PRO A 50 17.73 17.34 -8.03
C PRO A 50 17.96 15.85 -8.27
N VAL A 51 17.86 15.03 -7.22
CA VAL A 51 18.08 13.58 -7.24
C VAL A 51 16.84 12.78 -6.89
N TYR A 52 15.68 13.40 -6.68
CA TYR A 52 14.43 12.73 -6.27
C TYR A 52 14.05 11.56 -7.18
N ASP A 53 14.31 11.66 -8.48
CA ASP A 53 14.04 10.65 -9.51
C ASP A 53 15.24 9.72 -9.84
N LYS A 54 16.34 9.83 -9.08
CA LYS A 54 17.62 9.14 -9.35
C LYS A 54 18.12 8.29 -8.19
N VAL A 55 17.64 8.50 -6.97
CA VAL A 55 18.04 7.74 -5.77
C VAL A 55 16.87 6.99 -5.15
N GLY A 56 17.10 6.24 -4.07
CA GLY A 56 16.02 5.59 -3.32
C GLY A 56 15.28 4.51 -4.11
N ASN A 57 13.95 4.46 -3.95
CA ASN A 57 13.11 3.38 -4.44
C ASN A 57 13.10 3.25 -5.98
N ILE A 58 13.13 4.37 -6.70
CA ILE A 58 13.18 4.37 -8.17
C ILE A 58 14.50 3.78 -8.69
N LEU A 59 15.63 4.10 -8.05
CA LEU A 59 16.92 3.52 -8.39
C LEU A 59 16.90 2.00 -8.20
N LEU A 60 16.40 1.53 -7.05
CA LEU A 60 16.28 0.10 -6.77
C LEU A 60 15.40 -0.61 -7.81
N SER A 61 14.28 0.00 -8.21
CA SER A 61 13.39 -0.55 -9.24
C SER A 61 14.11 -0.75 -10.58
N ARG A 62 14.90 0.25 -11.01
CA ARG A 62 15.70 0.18 -12.24
C ARG A 62 16.79 -0.88 -12.15
N LEU A 63 17.48 -0.99 -11.00
CA LEU A 63 18.51 -2.02 -10.77
C LEU A 63 17.93 -3.44 -10.83
N MET A 64 16.66 -3.62 -10.44
CA MET A 64 15.94 -4.89 -10.55
C MET A 64 15.38 -5.15 -11.96
N GLY A 65 15.70 -4.29 -12.95
CA GLY A 65 15.32 -4.48 -14.35
C GLY A 65 13.92 -4.02 -14.70
N ALA A 66 13.22 -3.27 -13.84
CA ALA A 66 11.93 -2.70 -14.18
C ALA A 66 12.06 -1.53 -15.15
N GLN A 67 11.17 -1.47 -16.14
CA GLN A 67 11.05 -0.32 -17.03
C GLN A 67 10.18 0.75 -16.36
N THR A 68 10.79 1.88 -15.99
CA THR A 68 10.11 3.01 -15.33
C THR A 68 9.70 4.06 -16.35
N LEU A 69 8.40 4.37 -16.44
CA LEU A 69 7.83 5.51 -17.16
C LEU A 69 7.62 6.66 -16.16
N LEU A 70 8.37 7.74 -16.32
CA LEU A 70 8.18 8.97 -15.55
C LEU A 70 7.23 9.90 -16.30
N GLU A 71 5.93 9.76 -16.03
CA GLU A 71 4.89 10.50 -16.74
C GLU A 71 3.65 10.65 -15.87
N GLY A 72 3.16 11.88 -15.70
CA GLY A 72 1.92 12.21 -15.00
C GLY A 72 2.16 12.82 -13.62
N GLU A 73 1.09 13.37 -13.06
CA GLU A 73 1.12 14.13 -11.80
C GLU A 73 -0.16 13.95 -10.98
N GLY A 74 -0.10 14.35 -9.71
CA GLY A 74 -1.22 14.43 -8.77
C GLY A 74 -1.56 13.10 -8.11
N TYR A 75 -1.70 13.08 -6.79
CA TYR A 75 -2.11 11.86 -6.08
C TYR A 75 -3.57 11.48 -6.42
N SER A 76 -3.85 10.19 -6.61
CA SER A 76 -5.22 9.67 -6.74
C SER A 76 -5.28 8.17 -6.43
N THR A 77 -6.41 7.73 -5.90
CA THR A 77 -6.76 6.30 -5.75
C THR A 77 -7.52 5.75 -6.97
N ALA A 78 -7.92 6.60 -7.91
CA ALA A 78 -8.63 6.20 -9.12
C ALA A 78 -7.68 5.64 -10.20
N VAL A 79 -8.27 4.90 -11.15
CA VAL A 79 -7.57 4.43 -12.35
C VAL A 79 -7.09 5.63 -13.17
N LYS A 80 -5.81 5.63 -13.53
CA LYS A 80 -5.19 6.71 -14.32
C LYS A 80 -4.90 6.29 -15.75
N ALA A 81 -5.05 7.24 -16.67
CA ALA A 81 -4.80 7.03 -18.10
C ALA A 81 -3.34 6.63 -18.40
N THR A 82 -2.38 7.12 -17.62
CA THR A 82 -0.96 6.73 -17.68
C THR A 82 -0.77 5.23 -17.43
N TRP A 83 -1.46 4.70 -16.43
CA TRP A 83 -1.44 3.27 -16.10
C TRP A 83 -2.15 2.41 -17.15
N GLU A 84 -3.30 2.86 -17.67
CA GLU A 84 -4.00 2.17 -18.77
C GLU A 84 -3.13 2.08 -20.03
N ARG A 85 -2.44 3.17 -20.39
CA ARG A 85 -1.50 3.16 -21.53
C ARG A 85 -0.37 2.15 -21.33
N ALA A 86 0.22 2.09 -20.14
CA ALA A 86 1.29 1.14 -19.85
C ALA A 86 0.81 -0.32 -19.97
N LEU A 87 -0.42 -0.62 -19.54
CA LEU A 87 -1.06 -1.93 -19.75
C LEU A 87 -1.23 -2.24 -21.24
N ASP A 88 -1.74 -1.28 -22.02
CA ASP A 88 -1.94 -1.45 -23.45
C ASP A 88 -0.64 -1.62 -24.23
N GLU A 89 0.43 -0.92 -23.83
CA GLU A 89 1.75 -1.09 -24.44
C GLU A 89 2.27 -2.52 -24.30
N VAL A 90 2.12 -3.14 -23.12
CA VAL A 90 2.49 -4.55 -22.93
C VAL A 90 1.70 -5.45 -23.90
N ARG A 91 0.39 -5.19 -24.06
CA ARG A 91 -0.46 -5.95 -25.00
C ARG A 91 0.00 -5.77 -26.44
N ARG A 92 0.34 -4.54 -26.85
CA ARG A 92 0.84 -4.23 -28.21
C ARG A 92 2.18 -4.88 -28.51
N GLU A 93 3.03 -5.04 -27.50
CA GLU A 93 4.30 -5.76 -27.57
C GLU A 93 4.13 -7.30 -27.57
N GLY A 94 2.89 -7.79 -27.56
CA GLY A 94 2.56 -9.21 -27.57
C GLY A 94 2.60 -9.89 -26.20
N GLY A 95 2.76 -9.12 -25.12
CA GLY A 95 2.76 -9.63 -23.75
C GLY A 95 1.38 -9.68 -23.12
N LYS A 96 1.31 -10.27 -21.91
CA LYS A 96 0.09 -10.37 -21.10
C LYS A 96 0.29 -9.66 -19.76
N PRO A 97 -0.19 -8.41 -19.62
CA PRO A 97 0.00 -7.65 -18.39
C PRO A 97 -0.86 -8.17 -17.24
N TYR A 98 -0.35 -8.08 -16.03
CA TYR A 98 -1.12 -8.16 -14.79
C TYR A 98 -1.18 -6.78 -14.13
N ALA A 99 -2.39 -6.29 -13.91
CA ALA A 99 -2.67 -4.95 -13.44
C ALA A 99 -2.65 -4.89 -11.91
N ILE A 100 -1.70 -4.15 -11.33
CA ILE A 100 -1.59 -3.92 -9.88
C ILE A 100 -1.82 -2.41 -9.60
N PRO A 101 -2.96 -2.03 -8.99
CA PRO A 101 -3.25 -0.62 -8.71
C PRO A 101 -2.33 -0.05 -7.63
N ALA A 102 -2.38 1.27 -7.41
CA ALA A 102 -1.59 1.96 -6.40
C ALA A 102 -1.68 1.28 -5.02
N GLY A 103 -0.52 0.89 -4.48
CA GLY A 103 -0.42 0.19 -3.19
C GLY A 103 -1.09 -1.19 -3.15
N ALA A 104 -1.46 -1.76 -4.30
CA ALA A 104 -2.33 -2.93 -4.44
C ALA A 104 -3.72 -2.79 -3.76
N SER A 105 -4.12 -1.58 -3.38
CA SER A 105 -5.23 -1.42 -2.43
C SER A 105 -6.60 -1.65 -3.05
N ASP A 106 -6.87 -1.05 -4.22
CA ASP A 106 -8.14 -1.26 -4.92
C ASP A 106 -8.17 -2.55 -5.75
N HIS A 107 -7.23 -3.47 -5.50
CA HIS A 107 -7.23 -4.78 -6.11
C HIS A 107 -8.21 -5.71 -5.35
N PRO A 108 -8.98 -6.59 -6.02
CA PRO A 108 -9.90 -7.50 -5.32
C PRO A 108 -9.24 -8.33 -4.21
N LEU A 109 -7.98 -8.71 -4.41
CA LEU A 109 -7.17 -9.48 -3.44
C LEU A 109 -6.38 -8.62 -2.44
N GLY A 110 -6.49 -7.28 -2.52
CA GLY A 110 -5.59 -6.34 -1.84
C GLY A 110 -5.63 -6.41 -0.31
N GLY A 111 -6.82 -6.63 0.27
CA GLY A 111 -7.00 -6.70 1.72
C GLY A 111 -6.64 -8.06 2.34
N LEU A 112 -6.48 -9.12 1.55
CA LEU A 112 -6.30 -10.48 2.08
C LEU A 112 -5.02 -10.64 2.91
N GLY A 113 -3.92 -9.99 2.50
CA GLY A 113 -2.65 -10.09 3.20
C GLY A 113 -2.75 -9.62 4.65
N TYR A 114 -3.38 -8.47 4.87
CA TYR A 114 -3.55 -7.92 6.22
C TYR A 114 -4.77 -8.45 6.98
N ALA A 115 -5.71 -9.11 6.31
CA ALA A 115 -6.68 -9.96 6.98
C ALA A 115 -5.97 -11.15 7.65
N HIS A 116 -5.06 -11.82 6.93
CA HIS A 116 -4.24 -12.91 7.46
C HIS A 116 -3.22 -12.44 8.52
N PHE A 117 -2.72 -11.19 8.43
CA PHE A 117 -1.89 -10.60 9.48
C PHE A 117 -2.54 -10.67 10.87
N ALA A 118 -3.87 -10.53 10.96
CA ALA A 118 -4.56 -10.62 12.24
C ALA A 118 -4.40 -12.00 12.89
N ASP A 119 -4.44 -13.07 12.10
CA ASP A 119 -4.23 -14.45 12.58
C ASP A 119 -2.78 -14.67 13.02
N GLU A 120 -1.83 -14.12 12.27
CA GLU A 120 -0.41 -14.12 12.65
C GLU A 120 -0.20 -13.42 14.00
N LEU A 121 -0.78 -12.23 14.18
CA LEU A 121 -0.71 -11.49 15.44
C LEU A 121 -1.35 -12.26 16.60
N ALA A 122 -2.50 -12.89 16.38
CA ALA A 122 -3.16 -13.70 17.40
C ALA A 122 -2.33 -14.94 17.80
N ALA A 123 -1.58 -15.53 16.86
CA ALA A 123 -0.65 -16.61 17.17
C ALA A 123 0.52 -16.12 18.03
N GLN A 124 1.12 -15.00 17.65
CA GLN A 124 2.22 -14.37 18.41
C GLN A 124 1.78 -13.93 19.82
N GLU A 125 0.54 -13.44 19.98
CA GLU A 125 -0.08 -13.08 21.26
C GLU A 125 -0.21 -14.30 22.19
N ARG A 126 -0.67 -15.44 21.65
CA ARG A 126 -0.77 -16.70 22.41
C ARG A 126 0.60 -17.19 22.86
N ASP A 127 1.59 -17.18 21.97
CA ASP A 127 2.94 -17.67 22.28
C ASP A 127 3.64 -16.81 23.34
N GLN A 128 3.37 -15.51 23.35
CA GLN A 128 3.97 -14.56 24.30
C GLN A 128 3.13 -14.36 25.58
N GLY A 129 1.90 -14.89 25.64
CA GLY A 129 1.00 -14.70 26.77
C GLY A 129 0.57 -13.24 26.98
N LEU A 130 0.51 -12.45 25.91
CA LEU A 130 0.14 -11.02 25.92
C LEU A 130 -0.97 -10.72 24.91
N PHE A 131 -1.53 -9.52 24.99
CA PHE A 131 -2.54 -9.04 24.04
C PHE A 131 -2.26 -7.59 23.70
N PHE A 132 -2.20 -7.28 22.42
CA PHE A 132 -2.08 -5.90 21.95
C PHE A 132 -3.47 -5.30 21.81
N ASP A 133 -3.92 -4.58 22.85
CA ASP A 133 -5.24 -3.95 22.86
C ASP A 133 -5.39 -2.84 21.82
N THR A 134 -4.27 -2.26 21.37
CA THR A 134 -4.22 -1.17 20.40
C THR A 134 -3.17 -1.44 19.35
N VAL A 135 -3.55 -1.30 18.08
CA VAL A 135 -2.67 -1.36 16.92
C VAL A 135 -2.72 -0.02 16.20
N VAL A 136 -1.56 0.54 15.88
CA VAL A 136 -1.43 1.79 15.12
C VAL A 136 -0.76 1.49 13.78
N THR A 137 -1.31 2.00 12.69
CA THR A 137 -0.76 1.83 11.35
C THR A 137 -0.82 3.14 10.57
N ALA A 138 0.18 3.41 9.72
CA ALA A 138 0.05 4.43 8.69
C ALA A 138 -0.98 3.98 7.64
N THR A 139 -1.79 4.91 7.14
CA THR A 139 -2.85 4.64 6.18
C THR A 139 -2.84 5.68 5.06
N CYS A 140 -2.74 5.21 3.82
CA CYS A 140 -2.81 6.02 2.61
C CYS A 140 -3.81 5.41 1.62
N THR A 141 -3.39 4.39 0.86
CA THR A 141 -4.27 3.76 -0.16
C THR A 141 -5.28 2.76 0.42
N GLY A 142 -5.07 2.29 1.66
CA GLY A 142 -6.13 1.73 2.51
C GLY A 142 -6.12 0.22 2.76
N SER A 143 -5.56 -0.63 1.89
CA SER A 143 -5.72 -2.09 2.04
C SER A 143 -5.03 -2.70 3.26
N THR A 144 -3.93 -2.13 3.73
CA THR A 144 -3.30 -2.52 4.99
C THR A 144 -4.29 -2.42 6.15
N GLN A 145 -4.85 -1.23 6.37
CA GLN A 145 -5.84 -1.04 7.43
C GLN A 145 -7.14 -1.80 7.13
N GLY A 146 -7.60 -1.81 5.87
CA GLY A 146 -8.83 -2.50 5.46
C GLY A 146 -8.79 -4.00 5.73
N GLY A 147 -7.65 -4.65 5.46
CA GLY A 147 -7.42 -6.05 5.82
C GLY A 147 -7.39 -6.26 7.34
N MET A 148 -6.67 -5.41 8.07
CA MET A 148 -6.61 -5.48 9.54
C MET A 148 -8.00 -5.32 10.17
N VAL A 149 -8.84 -4.39 9.68
CA VAL A 149 -10.22 -4.20 10.14
C VAL A 149 -11.00 -5.53 10.07
N VAL A 150 -10.93 -6.21 8.92
CA VAL A 150 -11.62 -7.47 8.70
C VAL A 150 -11.06 -8.57 9.59
N GLY A 151 -9.74 -8.72 9.62
CA GLY A 151 -9.06 -9.75 10.42
C GLY A 151 -9.34 -9.59 11.92
N PHE A 152 -9.29 -8.36 12.45
CA PHE A 152 -9.61 -8.11 13.86
C PHE A 152 -11.09 -8.26 14.17
N ARG A 153 -11.99 -7.90 13.24
CA ARG A 153 -13.43 -8.13 13.42
C ARG A 153 -13.76 -9.63 13.51
N ALA A 154 -13.01 -10.47 12.79
CA ALA A 154 -13.17 -11.92 12.85
C ALA A 154 -12.81 -12.52 14.22
N GLN A 155 -11.95 -11.87 15.01
CA GLN A 155 -11.52 -12.34 16.32
C GLN A 155 -12.61 -12.18 17.40
N GLU A 156 -12.45 -12.93 18.50
CA GLU A 156 -13.33 -12.83 19.67
C GLU A 156 -13.01 -11.62 20.55
N ARG A 157 -11.71 -11.31 20.70
CA ARG A 157 -11.24 -10.21 21.53
C ARG A 157 -11.19 -8.94 20.69
N GLU A 158 -12.01 -7.96 21.04
CA GLU A 158 -11.98 -6.65 20.39
C GLU A 158 -10.65 -5.94 20.69
N ARG A 159 -10.08 -5.31 19.66
CA ARG A 159 -8.91 -4.45 19.76
C ARG A 159 -9.18 -3.13 19.05
N ARG A 160 -8.50 -2.07 19.49
CA ARG A 160 -8.56 -0.76 18.86
C ARG A 160 -7.56 -0.68 17.71
N LEU A 161 -8.02 -0.40 16.50
CA LEU A 161 -7.16 -0.15 15.34
C LEU A 161 -7.20 1.33 14.98
N ILE A 162 -6.05 2.01 15.05
CA ILE A 162 -5.93 3.44 14.72
C ILE A 162 -5.11 3.56 13.43
N GLY A 163 -5.76 3.97 12.34
CA GLY A 163 -5.08 4.36 11.11
C GLY A 163 -4.66 5.82 11.17
N ILE A 164 -3.37 6.12 11.03
CA ILE A 164 -2.87 7.50 10.90
C ILE A 164 -2.90 7.88 9.43
N ASP A 165 -3.68 8.90 9.07
CA ASP A 165 -3.74 9.37 7.68
C ASP A 165 -2.38 9.93 7.25
N THR A 166 -1.92 9.50 6.08
CA THR A 166 -0.71 10.05 5.43
C THR A 166 -0.98 10.54 4.01
N ALA A 167 -2.26 10.64 3.63
CA ALA A 167 -2.67 11.13 2.32
C ALA A 167 -3.05 12.61 2.31
N ALA A 168 -3.16 13.24 3.49
CA ALA A 168 -3.68 14.59 3.70
C ALA A 168 -5.15 14.75 3.22
N ASP A 169 -5.89 13.64 3.16
CA ASP A 169 -7.32 13.59 2.82
C ASP A 169 -7.96 12.41 3.56
N ALA A 170 -8.27 12.63 4.84
CA ALA A 170 -8.83 11.61 5.70
C ALA A 170 -10.21 11.10 5.24
N ALA A 171 -10.99 11.91 4.52
CA ALA A 171 -12.29 11.51 4.01
C ALA A 171 -12.13 10.49 2.88
N MET A 172 -11.24 10.77 1.91
CA MET A 172 -10.89 9.83 0.86
C MET A 172 -10.23 8.57 1.44
N THR A 173 -9.31 8.71 2.38
CA THR A 173 -8.65 7.56 3.04
C THR A 173 -9.68 6.68 3.75
N ARG A 174 -10.61 7.27 4.52
CA ARG A 174 -11.69 6.52 5.19
C ARG A 174 -12.57 5.78 4.17
N ALA A 175 -12.97 6.45 3.09
CA ALA A 175 -13.79 5.83 2.05
C ALA A 175 -13.08 4.62 1.41
N ALA A 176 -11.78 4.74 1.12
CA ALA A 176 -10.97 3.65 0.57
C ALA A 176 -10.89 2.46 1.55
N VAL A 177 -10.55 2.71 2.83
CA VAL A 177 -10.48 1.65 3.86
C VAL A 177 -11.82 0.95 4.03
N THR A 178 -12.93 1.69 4.14
CA THR A 178 -14.27 1.12 4.29
C THR A 178 -14.65 0.24 3.10
N LYS A 179 -14.40 0.71 1.87
CA LYS A 179 -14.65 -0.08 0.64
C LYS A 179 -13.86 -1.39 0.66
N ILE A 180 -12.57 -1.31 0.94
CA ILE A 180 -11.67 -2.47 0.91
C ILE A 180 -12.04 -3.46 2.02
N ALA A 181 -12.34 -2.98 3.23
CA ALA A 181 -12.77 -3.83 4.34
C ALA A 181 -14.04 -4.60 4.00
N ARG A 182 -15.07 -3.94 3.43
CA ARG A 182 -16.31 -4.61 3.04
C ARG A 182 -16.09 -5.67 1.95
N ASN A 183 -15.34 -5.33 0.90
CA ASN A 183 -15.02 -6.28 -0.18
C ASN A 183 -14.21 -7.48 0.34
N THR A 184 -13.26 -7.24 1.25
CA THR A 184 -12.43 -8.29 1.84
C THR A 184 -13.25 -9.17 2.76
N ALA A 185 -14.15 -8.60 3.57
CA ALA A 185 -15.08 -9.33 4.43
C ALA A 185 -15.99 -10.28 3.63
N GLU A 186 -16.54 -9.80 2.51
CA GLU A 186 -17.33 -10.63 1.59
C GLU A 186 -16.48 -11.77 1.01
N MET A 187 -15.27 -11.48 0.55
CA MET A 187 -14.38 -12.46 -0.08
C MET A 187 -13.98 -13.61 0.87
N ILE A 188 -13.80 -13.32 2.16
CA ILE A 188 -13.45 -14.34 3.16
C ILE A 188 -14.68 -14.97 3.84
N GLY A 189 -15.89 -14.50 3.52
CA GLY A 189 -17.13 -15.01 4.12
C GLY A 189 -17.29 -14.63 5.60
N LEU A 190 -16.90 -13.41 5.99
CA LEU A 190 -17.05 -12.94 7.37
C LEU A 190 -18.55 -12.72 7.71
N ASP A 191 -19.07 -13.49 8.67
CA ASP A 191 -20.45 -13.40 9.17
C ASP A 191 -20.64 -12.28 10.22
N LYS A 192 -19.90 -11.18 10.07
CA LYS A 192 -19.98 -10.01 10.96
C LYS A 192 -19.96 -8.74 10.10
N GLU A 193 -20.83 -7.80 10.45
CA GLU A 193 -20.85 -6.49 9.83
C GLU A 193 -19.57 -5.70 10.16
N ILE A 194 -19.01 -5.04 9.13
CA ILE A 194 -18.00 -3.99 9.28
C ILE A 194 -18.70 -2.68 9.60
N ARG A 195 -18.59 -2.26 10.85
CA ARG A 195 -19.21 -1.05 11.37
C ARG A 195 -18.36 0.16 11.01
N ASP A 196 -18.99 1.32 10.96
CA ASP A 196 -18.30 2.59 10.78
C ASP A 196 -17.25 2.86 11.88
N GLU A 197 -17.53 2.46 13.12
CA GLU A 197 -16.61 2.59 14.26
C GLU A 197 -15.37 1.68 14.17
N ASP A 198 -15.42 0.62 13.34
CA ASP A 198 -14.26 -0.24 13.11
C ASP A 198 -13.20 0.47 12.23
N VAL A 199 -13.58 1.55 11.52
CA VAL A 199 -12.70 2.33 10.62
C VAL A 199 -12.36 3.69 11.23
N ILE A 200 -11.29 3.71 12.04
CA ILE A 200 -10.73 4.92 12.66
C ILE A 200 -9.61 5.48 11.79
N ILE A 201 -9.77 6.72 11.34
CA ILE A 201 -8.73 7.51 10.65
C ILE A 201 -8.38 8.72 11.50
N GLU A 202 -7.11 8.86 11.84
CA GLU A 202 -6.54 9.92 12.64
C GLU A 202 -5.80 10.92 11.72
N PRO A 203 -6.38 12.11 11.46
CA PRO A 203 -5.84 13.05 10.47
C PRO A 203 -4.74 13.97 11.03
N ARG A 204 -4.49 14.00 12.34
CA ARG A 204 -3.66 15.05 12.97
C ARG A 204 -2.18 15.05 12.57
N PHE A 205 -1.69 14.02 11.88
CA PHE A 205 -0.27 13.80 11.62
C PHE A 205 0.07 13.66 10.12
N CYS A 206 -0.79 14.13 9.22
CA CYS A 206 -0.68 13.86 7.78
C CYS A 206 0.33 14.73 7.00
N GLY A 207 1.01 15.68 7.65
CA GLY A 207 1.90 16.65 6.98
C GLY A 207 1.13 17.63 6.07
N PRO A 208 1.76 18.73 5.61
CA PRO A 208 1.08 19.76 4.81
C PRO A 208 0.49 19.22 3.50
N ASP A 209 1.03 18.11 2.98
CA ASP A 209 0.52 17.37 1.85
C ASP A 209 1.15 15.97 1.82
N TYR A 210 0.65 15.08 0.96
CA TYR A 210 1.22 13.75 0.74
C TYR A 210 2.71 13.80 0.37
N GLY A 211 3.53 13.10 1.16
CA GLY A 211 4.97 12.99 0.96
C GLY A 211 5.78 14.21 1.42
N LEU A 212 5.14 15.22 2.01
CA LEU A 212 5.81 16.38 2.62
C LEU A 212 5.81 16.25 4.15
N PRO A 213 6.98 16.15 4.81
CA PRO A 213 7.02 16.10 6.27
C PRO A 213 6.87 17.52 6.87
N ASP A 214 6.17 17.62 8.00
CA ASP A 214 6.21 18.80 8.86
C ASP A 214 7.31 18.68 9.94
N GLY A 215 7.47 19.73 10.75
CA GLY A 215 8.44 19.74 11.86
C GLY A 215 8.27 18.56 12.83
N PRO A 216 7.06 18.32 13.37
CA PRO A 216 6.78 17.17 14.23
C PRO A 216 7.12 15.82 13.59
N THR A 217 6.87 15.64 12.29
CA THR A 217 7.24 14.42 11.55
C THR A 217 8.76 14.20 11.58
N VAL A 218 9.54 15.25 11.29
CA VAL A 218 11.02 15.17 11.33
C VAL A 218 11.53 14.91 12.75
N GLU A 219 10.91 15.53 13.76
CA GLU A 219 11.25 15.29 15.17
C GLU A 219 10.97 13.84 15.59
N ALA A 220 9.81 13.29 15.21
CA ALA A 220 9.45 11.90 15.51
C ALA A 220 10.40 10.89 14.85
N ILE A 221 10.81 11.14 13.59
CA ILE A 221 11.83 10.33 12.90
C ILE A 221 13.15 10.36 13.66
N ARG A 222 13.63 11.55 14.02
CA ARG A 222 14.89 11.71 14.77
C ARG A 222 14.83 11.04 16.13
N TYR A 223 13.74 11.22 16.87
CA TYR A 223 13.55 10.64 18.18
C TYR A 223 13.60 9.11 18.12
N THR A 224 12.84 8.50 17.22
CA THR A 224 12.80 7.04 17.06
C THR A 224 14.16 6.47 16.65
N ALA A 225 14.85 7.15 15.72
CA ALA A 225 16.20 6.75 15.30
C ALA A 225 17.23 6.85 16.44
N GLN A 226 17.13 7.87 17.29
CA GLN A 226 18.06 8.07 18.41
C GLN A 226 17.80 7.12 19.57
N MET A 227 16.53 6.80 19.86
CA MET A 227 16.16 5.96 20.99
C MET A 227 16.31 4.47 20.67
N GLU A 228 15.89 4.05 19.47
CA GLU A 228 15.75 2.63 19.13
C GLU A 228 16.59 2.21 17.93
N GLY A 229 17.29 3.13 17.26
CA GLY A 229 18.03 2.82 16.03
C GLY A 229 17.14 2.36 14.88
N MET A 230 15.83 2.64 14.95
CA MET A 230 14.82 2.14 14.02
C MET A 230 14.47 3.19 12.96
N LEU A 231 14.50 2.78 11.69
CA LEU A 231 14.03 3.53 10.52
C LEU A 231 13.12 2.62 9.69
N THR A 232 12.05 3.18 9.13
CA THR A 232 11.01 2.44 8.39
C THR A 232 10.69 3.11 7.08
#